data_AF-A0A6G8PS09-F1
#
_entry.id   AF-A0A6G8PS09-F1
#
_cell.length_a   1.000
_cell.length_b   1.000
_cell.length_c   1.000
_cell.angle_alpha   90.00
_cell.angle_beta   90.00
_cell.angle_gamma   90.00
#
_symmetry.space_group_name_H-M   'P 1'
#
loop_
_entity.id
_entity.type
_entity.pdbx_description
1 polymer ?
#
loop_
_entity_poly.entity_id
_entity_poly.type
_entity_poly.pdbx_seq_one_letter_code
_entity_poly.pdbx_strand_id
1 'polypeptide(L)'
;MVRHADPRVPRAGWAPFVGIAALTGAIASCIGIHNATVRLLYALGRDGVLPRALARVHPTRRSPYVAASFQAGFSVLLGIIFSAFVFGDPATTYGYFGGLGTLAVLLVYIFINVSVFLYFSRKERGSFSPLRHALIPLVATAAVCLPIYGLIYPVPDPPFNLWPYLIALWAVIGLVFLFVVSRRRPDLVETMGRAFTEAGDEPDAAQEDVLRVEDRRAAGGSTTTGTAE
;
A
#
# COMPACT_ATOMS: atom_id res chain seq x y z
N MET A 1 18.46 -19.24 -36.44
CA MET A 1 17.76 -18.07 -37.01
C MET A 1 18.00 -16.89 -36.10
N VAL A 2 19.08 -16.14 -36.38
CA VAL A 2 19.51 -14.96 -35.61
C VAL A 2 18.73 -13.77 -36.16
N ARG A 3 17.90 -13.13 -35.34
CA ARG A 3 17.11 -11.96 -35.72
C ARG A 3 18.09 -10.80 -35.91
N HIS A 4 18.36 -10.43 -37.16
CA HIS A 4 19.09 -9.21 -37.50
C HIS A 4 18.41 -8.02 -36.81
N ALA A 5 19.16 -7.33 -35.94
CA ALA A 5 18.75 -6.06 -35.38
C ALA A 5 18.63 -5.06 -36.54
N ASP A 6 17.42 -4.53 -36.75
CA ASP A 6 17.16 -3.48 -37.74
C ASP A 6 17.97 -2.22 -37.39
N PRO A 7 18.87 -1.74 -38.27
CA PRO A 7 19.73 -0.59 -38.01
C PRO A 7 19.01 0.77 -38.13
N ARG A 8 17.67 0.80 -38.27
CA ARG A 8 16.90 2.04 -38.55
C ARG A 8 16.11 2.63 -37.38
N VAL A 9 16.22 2.11 -36.16
CA VAL A 9 15.71 2.82 -34.99
C VAL A 9 16.74 3.87 -34.58
N PRO A 10 16.52 5.18 -34.80
CA PRO A 10 17.38 6.18 -34.22
C PRO A 10 17.35 5.97 -32.71
N ARG A 11 18.51 5.66 -32.11
CA ARG A 11 18.66 5.63 -30.66
C ARG A 11 18.35 7.03 -30.18
N ALA A 12 17.09 7.27 -29.85
CA ALA A 12 16.61 8.59 -29.54
C ALA A 12 17.42 9.07 -28.33
N GLY A 13 18.10 10.22 -28.45
CA GLY A 13 19.05 10.68 -27.44
C GLY A 13 18.46 10.82 -26.03
N TRP A 14 17.13 10.79 -25.91
CA TRP A 14 16.38 10.79 -24.66
C TRP A 14 16.30 9.42 -23.94
N ALA A 15 16.54 8.30 -24.63
CA ALA A 15 16.48 6.94 -24.07
C ALA A 15 17.28 6.75 -22.76
N PRO A 16 18.54 7.24 -22.62
CA PRO A 16 19.26 7.13 -21.36
C PRO A 16 18.59 7.92 -20.21
N PHE A 17 17.99 9.07 -20.49
CA PHE A 17 17.28 9.86 -19.48
C PHE A 17 16.04 9.13 -18.96
N VAL A 18 15.30 8.45 -19.85
CA VAL A 18 14.17 7.59 -19.46
C VAL A 18 14.63 6.42 -18.61
N GLY A 19 15.77 5.80 -18.93
CA GLY A 19 16.35 4.74 -18.11
C GLY A 19 16.72 5.20 -16.70
N ILE A 20 17.35 6.37 -16.57
CA ILE A 20 17.71 6.96 -15.27
C ILE A 20 16.45 7.32 -14.46
N ALA A 21 15.46 7.92 -15.11
CA ALA A 21 14.18 8.26 -14.48
C ALA A 21 13.45 7.00 -13.98
N ALA A 22 13.39 5.94 -14.79
CA ALA A 22 12.79 4.67 -14.41
C ALA A 22 13.52 4.01 -13.23
N LEU A 23 14.86 4.00 -13.25
CA LEU A 23 15.67 3.47 -12.15
C LEU A 23 15.43 4.25 -10.85
N THR A 24 15.42 5.57 -10.93
CA THR A 24 15.21 6.45 -9.78
C THR A 24 13.81 6.27 -9.19
N GLY A 25 12.78 6.19 -10.05
CA GLY A 25 11.41 5.92 -9.65
C GLY A 25 11.24 4.55 -9.00
N ALA A 26 11.91 3.52 -9.52
CA ALA A 26 11.89 2.19 -8.94
C ALA A 26 12.53 2.17 -7.54
N ILE A 27 13.69 2.81 -7.36
CA ILE A 27 14.36 2.92 -6.06
C ILE A 27 13.48 3.70 -5.07
N ALA A 28 12.92 4.84 -5.49
CA ALA A 28 12.02 5.63 -4.66
C ALA A 28 10.79 4.83 -4.21
N SER A 29 10.17 4.09 -5.12
CA SER A 29 9.03 3.21 -4.83
C SER A 29 9.40 2.12 -3.80
N CYS A 30 10.54 1.45 -3.98
CA CYS A 30 11.03 0.45 -3.04
C CYS A 30 11.22 1.02 -1.62
N ILE A 31 11.81 2.22 -1.49
CA ILE A 31 12.00 2.89 -0.21
C ILE A 31 10.64 3.24 0.42
N GLY A 32 9.70 3.75 -0.38
CA GLY A 32 8.34 4.08 0.07
C GLY A 32 7.61 2.85 0.64
N ILE A 33 7.59 1.76 -0.13
CA ILE A 33 6.94 0.50 0.27
C ILE A 33 7.62 -0.09 1.51
N HIS A 34 8.96 -0.07 1.57
CA HIS A 34 9.70 -0.55 2.73
C HIS A 34 9.31 0.22 4.00
N ASN A 35 9.33 1.56 3.94
CA ASN A 35 8.97 2.40 5.08
C ASN A 35 7.51 2.20 5.52
N ALA A 36 6.58 2.12 4.57
CA ALA A 36 5.17 1.85 4.88
C ALA A 36 4.99 0.50 5.58
N THR A 37 5.63 -0.55 5.05
CA THR A 37 5.55 -1.91 5.63
C THR A 37 6.14 -1.96 7.03
N VAL A 38 7.27 -1.31 7.25
CA VAL A 38 7.93 -1.25 8.57
C VAL A 38 7.06 -0.55 9.61
N ARG A 39 6.40 0.56 9.23
CA ARG A 39 5.46 1.27 10.12
C ARG A 39 4.24 0.41 10.46
N LEU A 40 3.71 -0.31 9.47
CA LEU A 40 2.60 -1.24 9.69
C LEU A 40 3.00 -2.38 10.64
N LEU A 41 4.16 -3.01 10.42
CA LEU A 41 4.68 -4.05 11.31
C LEU A 41 4.91 -3.55 12.74
N TYR A 42 5.45 -2.33 12.88
CA TYR A 42 5.65 -1.69 14.18
C TYR A 42 4.30 -1.44 14.88
N ALA A 43 3.32 -0.87 14.18
CA ALA A 43 1.98 -0.61 14.73
C ALA A 43 1.31 -1.91 15.19
N LEU A 44 1.33 -2.95 14.36
CA LEU A 44 0.82 -4.27 14.72
C LEU A 44 1.55 -4.90 15.91
N GLY A 45 2.86 -4.68 16.04
CA GLY A 45 3.64 -5.11 17.21
C GLY A 45 3.28 -4.31 18.48
N ARG A 46 3.10 -3.00 18.35
CA ARG A 46 2.74 -2.08 19.45
C ARG A 46 1.36 -2.41 20.00
N ASP A 47 0.41 -2.67 19.11
CA ASP A 47 -0.99 -2.99 19.45
C ASP A 47 -1.15 -4.45 19.92
N GLY A 48 -0.05 -5.22 20.00
CA GLY A 48 -0.03 -6.59 20.55
C GLY A 48 -0.58 -7.68 19.64
N VAL A 49 -0.70 -7.38 18.34
CA VAL A 49 -1.17 -8.28 17.28
C VAL A 49 -0.04 -9.20 16.84
N LEU A 50 1.15 -8.61 16.68
CA LEU A 50 2.39 -9.30 16.38
C LEU A 50 3.30 -9.35 17.64
N PRO A 51 4.39 -10.14 17.63
CA PRO A 51 5.32 -10.18 18.74
C PRO A 51 5.82 -8.78 19.11
N ARG A 52 5.77 -8.44 20.41
CA ARG A 52 6.20 -7.14 20.96
C ARG A 52 7.63 -6.74 20.58
N ALA A 53 8.47 -7.69 20.17
CA ALA A 53 9.81 -7.41 19.65
C ALA A 53 9.80 -6.48 18.42
N LEU A 54 8.78 -6.57 17.56
CA LEU A 54 8.62 -5.70 16.38
C LEU A 54 8.25 -4.26 16.75
N ALA A 55 7.75 -4.03 17.98
CA ALA A 55 7.46 -2.71 18.52
C ALA A 55 8.71 -2.01 19.09
N ARG A 56 9.91 -2.60 19.00
CA ARG A 56 11.12 -2.00 19.55
C ARG A 56 11.64 -0.89 18.63
N VAL A 57 11.83 0.29 19.21
CA VAL A 57 12.46 1.44 18.55
C VAL A 57 13.90 1.64 19.02
N HIS A 58 14.74 2.18 18.13
CA HIS A 58 16.11 2.51 18.46
C HIS A 58 16.15 3.67 19.47
N PRO A 59 16.93 3.57 20.57
CA PRO A 59 16.87 4.54 21.67
C PRO A 59 17.21 5.98 21.24
N THR A 60 18.18 6.15 20.33
CA THR A 60 18.61 7.48 19.85
C THR A 60 17.93 7.94 18.56
N ARG A 61 17.62 7.04 17.62
CA ARG A 61 17.06 7.39 16.29
C ARG A 61 15.53 7.32 16.24
N ARG A 62 14.90 6.78 17.29
CA ARG A 62 13.45 6.53 17.41
C ARG A 62 12.85 5.75 16.22
N SER A 63 13.68 5.03 15.45
CA SER A 63 13.25 4.25 14.31
C SER A 63 13.00 2.78 14.70
N PRO A 64 11.96 2.12 14.15
CA PRO A 64 11.65 0.72 14.45
C PRO A 64 12.62 -0.24 13.75
N TYR A 65 13.84 -0.35 14.29
CA TYR A 65 14.95 -1.08 13.66
C TYR A 65 14.69 -2.60 13.55
N VAL A 66 13.94 -3.20 14.49
CA VAL A 66 13.63 -4.63 14.45
C VAL A 66 12.69 -4.94 13.31
N ALA A 67 11.63 -4.14 13.13
CA ALA A 67 10.69 -4.29 12.02
C ALA A 67 11.38 -4.05 10.67
N ALA A 68 12.25 -3.04 10.58
CA ALA A 68 13.07 -2.78 9.38
C ALA A 68 14.00 -3.94 9.03
N SER A 69 14.74 -4.46 10.00
CA SER A 69 15.68 -5.57 9.78
C SER A 69 14.95 -6.86 9.41
N PHE A 70 13.81 -7.13 10.06
CA PHE A 70 12.96 -8.26 9.72
C PHE A 70 12.44 -8.16 8.28
N GLN A 71 11.87 -7.01 7.91
CA GLN A 71 11.36 -6.79 6.55
C GLN A 71 12.46 -6.93 5.51
N ALA A 72 13.62 -6.28 5.72
CA ALA A 72 14.74 -6.34 4.79
C ALA A 72 15.28 -7.78 4.65
N GLY A 73 15.50 -8.46 5.77
CA GLY A 73 15.96 -9.85 5.79
C GLY A 73 14.97 -10.80 5.11
N PHE A 74 13.68 -10.64 5.38
CA PHE A 74 12.62 -11.43 4.75
C PHE A 74 12.58 -11.24 3.23
N SER A 75 12.64 -9.99 2.76
CA SER A 75 12.67 -9.68 1.32
C SER A 75 13.91 -10.24 0.62
N VAL A 76 15.10 -10.10 1.22
CA VAL A 76 16.35 -10.65 0.66
C VAL A 76 16.31 -12.17 0.62
N LEU A 77 15.86 -12.80 1.71
CA LEU A 77 15.76 -14.25 1.82
C LEU A 77 14.84 -14.84 0.75
N LEU A 78 13.62 -14.32 0.62
CA LEU A 78 12.68 -14.76 -0.41
C LEU A 78 13.21 -14.49 -1.81
N GLY A 79 13.81 -13.32 -2.04
CA GLY A 79 14.42 -12.96 -3.32
C GLY A 79 15.47 -13.99 -3.73
N ILE A 80 16.43 -14.29 -2.87
CA ILE A 80 17.50 -15.27 -3.14
C ILE A 80 16.91 -16.66 -3.32
N ILE A 81 16.02 -17.12 -2.44
CA ILE A 81 15.45 -18.47 -2.50
C ILE A 81 14.73 -18.68 -3.84
N PHE A 82 13.82 -17.77 -4.20
CA PHE A 82 13.01 -17.94 -5.40
C PHE A 82 13.81 -17.69 -6.68
N SER A 83 14.70 -16.71 -6.71
CA SER A 83 15.53 -16.45 -7.89
C SER A 83 16.56 -17.54 -8.14
N ALA A 84 17.24 -18.04 -7.11
CA ALA A 84 18.31 -19.02 -7.30
C ALA A 84 17.81 -20.46 -7.37
N PHE A 85 16.74 -20.82 -6.64
CA PHE A 85 16.33 -22.21 -6.47
C PHE A 85 14.96 -22.57 -7.05
N VAL A 86 14.10 -21.59 -7.37
CA VAL A 86 12.74 -21.86 -7.88
C VAL A 86 12.60 -21.48 -9.36
N PHE A 87 12.93 -20.23 -9.70
CA PHE A 87 12.74 -19.69 -11.05
C PHE A 87 14.03 -19.65 -11.88
N GLY A 88 15.20 -19.64 -11.23
CA GLY A 88 16.49 -19.57 -11.90
C GLY A 88 16.85 -18.20 -12.47
N ASP A 89 15.98 -17.20 -12.34
CA ASP A 89 16.21 -15.83 -12.81
C ASP A 89 15.51 -14.76 -11.92
N PRO A 90 16.17 -13.63 -11.61
CA PRO A 90 15.58 -12.54 -10.85
C PRO A 90 14.39 -11.83 -11.53
N ALA A 91 14.36 -11.71 -12.86
CA ALA A 91 13.28 -11.02 -13.56
C ALA A 91 11.97 -11.82 -13.53
N THR A 92 12.04 -13.14 -13.72
CA THR A 92 10.88 -14.03 -13.53
C THR A 92 10.39 -14.01 -12.08
N THR A 93 11.30 -14.00 -11.11
CA THR A 93 10.97 -13.89 -9.68
C THR A 93 10.22 -12.58 -9.38
N TYR A 94 10.74 -11.46 -9.89
CA TYR A 94 10.10 -10.15 -9.76
C TYR A 94 8.71 -10.14 -10.39
N GLY A 95 8.56 -10.67 -11.62
CA GLY A 95 7.27 -10.79 -12.29
C GLY A 95 6.27 -11.64 -11.50
N TYR A 96 6.75 -12.75 -10.90
CA TYR A 96 5.93 -13.63 -10.09
C TYR A 96 5.35 -12.94 -8.85
N PHE A 97 6.21 -12.31 -8.04
CA PHE A 97 5.77 -11.60 -6.84
C PHE A 97 5.02 -10.30 -7.16
N GLY A 98 5.36 -9.64 -8.27
CA GLY A 98 4.66 -8.45 -8.75
C GLY A 98 3.20 -8.75 -9.10
N GLY A 99 2.94 -9.83 -9.86
CA GLY A 99 1.58 -10.25 -10.17
C GLY A 99 0.81 -10.74 -8.95
N LEU A 100 1.42 -11.56 -8.10
CA LEU A 100 0.82 -11.99 -6.83
C LEU A 100 0.46 -10.80 -5.92
N GLY A 101 1.38 -9.85 -5.77
CA GLY A 101 1.15 -8.62 -5.00
C GLY A 101 0.06 -7.75 -5.61
N THR A 102 -0.01 -7.67 -6.95
CA THR A 102 -1.06 -6.95 -7.65
C THR A 102 -2.43 -7.54 -7.34
N LEU A 103 -2.61 -8.87 -7.42
CA LEU A 103 -3.87 -9.53 -7.02
C LEU A 103 -4.22 -9.27 -5.57
N ALA A 104 -3.23 -9.34 -4.67
CA ALA A 104 -3.46 -9.08 -3.25
C ALA A 104 -4.00 -7.66 -3.02
N VAL A 105 -3.41 -6.65 -3.66
CA VAL A 105 -3.86 -5.24 -3.55
C VAL A 105 -5.25 -5.04 -4.17
N LEU A 106 -5.52 -5.65 -5.34
CA LEU A 106 -6.84 -5.59 -5.97
C LEU A 106 -7.92 -6.20 -5.06
N LEU A 107 -7.62 -7.31 -4.38
CA LEU A 107 -8.53 -7.89 -3.39
C LEU A 107 -8.77 -6.95 -2.20
N VAL A 108 -7.72 -6.29 -1.71
CA VAL A 108 -7.84 -5.28 -0.65
C VAL A 108 -8.74 -4.12 -1.11
N TYR A 109 -8.65 -3.67 -2.36
CA TYR A 109 -9.54 -2.63 -2.89
C TYR A 109 -11.00 -3.05 -2.90
N ILE A 110 -11.29 -4.30 -3.26
CA ILE A 110 -12.66 -4.85 -3.15
C ILE A 110 -13.13 -4.82 -1.69
N PHE A 111 -12.30 -5.26 -0.75
CA PHE A 111 -12.66 -5.23 0.66
C PHE A 111 -12.87 -3.82 1.20
N ILE A 112 -12.07 -2.84 0.78
CA ILE A 112 -12.25 -1.43 1.16
C ILE A 112 -13.59 -0.91 0.63
N ASN A 113 -13.91 -1.15 -0.65
CA ASN A 113 -15.18 -0.72 -1.24
C ASN A 113 -16.39 -1.32 -0.51
N VAL A 114 -16.33 -2.61 -0.19
CA VAL A 114 -17.37 -3.29 0.61
C VAL A 114 -17.43 -2.72 2.03
N SER A 115 -16.27 -2.44 2.64
CA SER A 115 -16.19 -1.89 4.00
C SER A 115 -16.81 -0.50 4.08
N VAL A 116 -16.55 0.39 3.11
CA VAL A 116 -17.15 1.72 3.04
C VAL A 116 -18.67 1.62 2.92
N PHE A 117 -19.16 0.78 2.00
CA PHE A 117 -20.60 0.58 1.84
C PHE A 117 -21.25 0.08 3.14
N LEU A 118 -20.67 -0.95 3.78
CA LEU A 118 -21.20 -1.52 5.01
C LEU A 118 -21.10 -0.54 6.20
N TYR A 119 -20.02 0.24 6.29
CA TYR A 119 -19.82 1.22 7.36
C TYR A 119 -20.90 2.31 7.33
N PHE A 120 -21.11 2.97 6.19
CA PHE A 120 -22.13 4.01 6.09
C PHE A 120 -23.56 3.45 6.07
N SER A 121 -23.75 2.23 5.54
CA SER A 121 -25.06 1.54 5.57
C SER A 121 -25.50 1.16 7.00
N ARG A 122 -24.55 0.86 7.90
CA ARG A 122 -24.85 0.32 9.24
C ARG A 122 -24.61 1.31 10.38
N LYS A 123 -23.48 2.00 10.39
CA LYS A 123 -23.06 2.88 11.50
C LYS A 123 -23.46 4.34 11.30
N GLU A 124 -23.33 4.87 10.07
CA GLU A 124 -23.58 6.28 9.78
C GLU A 124 -24.69 6.49 8.75
N ARG A 125 -25.87 5.92 9.03
CA ARG A 125 -27.04 6.04 8.14
C ARG A 125 -27.46 7.49 7.86
N GLY A 126 -27.21 8.40 8.80
CA GLY A 126 -27.56 9.82 8.67
C GLY A 126 -26.76 10.56 7.59
N SER A 127 -25.55 10.09 7.27
CA SER A 127 -24.66 10.69 6.26
C SER A 127 -24.62 9.86 4.96
N PHE A 128 -25.48 8.85 4.82
CA PHE A 128 -25.44 7.92 3.70
C PHE A 128 -25.92 8.58 2.40
N SER A 129 -24.97 8.99 1.56
CA SER A 129 -25.21 9.30 0.14
C SER A 129 -25.11 8.05 -0.74
N PRO A 130 -26.17 7.65 -1.48
CA PRO A 130 -26.14 6.50 -2.39
C PRO A 130 -25.09 6.63 -3.51
N LEU A 131 -24.84 7.86 -3.98
CA LEU A 131 -23.81 8.11 -5.00
C LEU A 131 -22.41 7.84 -4.43
N ARG A 132 -22.07 8.47 -3.30
CA ARG A 132 -20.71 8.40 -2.74
C ARG A 132 -20.38 7.07 -2.08
N HIS A 133 -21.37 6.43 -1.45
CA HIS A 133 -21.11 5.25 -0.62
C HIS A 133 -21.60 3.94 -1.24
N ALA A 134 -22.33 3.98 -2.37
CA ALA A 134 -22.75 2.77 -3.08
C ALA A 134 -22.33 2.78 -4.56
N LEU A 135 -22.69 3.81 -5.33
CA LEU A 135 -22.38 3.83 -6.77
C LEU A 135 -20.88 3.93 -7.04
N ILE A 136 -20.17 4.86 -6.39
CA ILE A 136 -18.72 5.03 -6.58
C ILE A 136 -17.96 3.75 -6.19
N PRO A 137 -18.15 3.15 -4.99
CA PRO A 137 -17.49 1.89 -4.63
C PRO A 137 -17.85 0.73 -5.56
N LEU A 138 -19.09 0.68 -6.06
CA LEU A 138 -19.53 -0.36 -7.00
C LEU A 138 -18.81 -0.24 -8.35
N VAL A 139 -18.74 0.97 -8.91
CA VAL A 139 -18.03 1.23 -10.16
C VAL A 139 -16.53 0.97 -9.99
N ALA A 140 -15.94 1.38 -8.87
CA ALA A 140 -14.53 1.08 -8.56
C ALA A 140 -14.29 -0.43 -8.47
N THR A 141 -15.18 -1.18 -7.82
CA THR A 141 -15.11 -2.64 -7.74
C THR A 141 -15.20 -3.28 -9.13
N ALA A 142 -16.12 -2.82 -9.97
CA ALA A 142 -16.24 -3.30 -11.35
C ALA A 142 -14.98 -3.00 -12.19
N ALA A 143 -14.38 -1.82 -12.02
CA ALA A 143 -13.14 -1.46 -12.70
C ALA A 143 -11.96 -2.34 -12.26
N VAL A 144 -11.89 -2.71 -10.97
CA VAL A 144 -10.88 -3.62 -10.42
C VAL A 144 -11.05 -5.06 -10.92
N CYS A 145 -12.24 -5.48 -11.34
CA CYS A 145 -12.44 -6.80 -11.95
C CYS A 145 -11.73 -6.95 -13.30
N LEU A 146 -11.49 -5.87 -14.05
CA LEU A 146 -10.79 -5.91 -15.35
C LEU A 146 -9.34 -6.41 -15.23
N PRO A 147 -8.47 -5.82 -14.39
CA PRO A 147 -7.11 -6.33 -14.22
C PRO A 147 -7.07 -7.72 -13.57
N ILE A 148 -8.03 -8.06 -12.70
CA ILE A 148 -8.15 -9.44 -12.16
C ILE A 148 -8.39 -10.42 -13.31
N TYR A 149 -9.33 -10.11 -14.20
CA TYR A 149 -9.60 -10.92 -15.37
C TYR A 149 -8.37 -11.05 -16.26
N GLY A 150 -7.69 -9.94 -16.58
CA GLY A 150 -6.50 -9.94 -17.42
C GLY A 150 -5.30 -10.68 -16.83
N LEU A 151 -5.25 -10.85 -15.51
CA LEU A 151 -4.17 -11.59 -14.85
C LEU A 151 -4.46 -13.10 -14.72
N ILE A 152 -5.74 -13.47 -14.73
CA ILE A 152 -6.17 -14.88 -14.61
C ILE A 152 -6.40 -15.50 -15.99
N TYR A 153 -6.79 -14.69 -16.98
CA TYR A 153 -7.17 -15.14 -18.31
C TYR A 153 -6.42 -14.40 -19.43
N PRO A 154 -5.78 -15.12 -20.38
CA PRO A 154 -5.68 -16.58 -20.49
C PRO A 154 -4.88 -17.19 -19.34
N VAL A 155 -5.19 -18.45 -18.99
CA VAL A 155 -4.53 -19.13 -17.85
C VAL A 155 -3.02 -19.11 -18.08
N PRO A 156 -2.24 -18.43 -17.22
CA PRO A 156 -0.80 -18.35 -17.37
C PRO A 156 -0.12 -19.71 -17.23
N ASP A 157 1.04 -19.89 -17.85
CA ASP A 157 1.83 -21.10 -17.67
C ASP A 157 2.25 -21.29 -16.19
N PRO A 158 2.40 -22.54 -15.71
CA PRO A 158 2.89 -22.80 -14.36
C PRO A 158 4.23 -22.10 -14.12
N PRO A 159 4.44 -21.46 -12.95
CA PRO A 159 3.62 -21.55 -11.72
C PRO A 159 2.66 -20.37 -11.50
N PHE A 160 2.47 -19.51 -12.49
CA PHE A 160 1.64 -18.30 -12.41
C PHE A 160 0.15 -18.60 -12.28
N ASN A 161 -0.30 -19.74 -12.81
CA ASN A 161 -1.64 -20.29 -12.61
C ASN A 161 -2.03 -20.52 -11.14
N LEU A 162 -1.06 -20.60 -10.22
CA LEU A 162 -1.31 -20.82 -8.79
C LEU A 162 -1.75 -19.54 -8.06
N TRP A 163 -1.52 -18.36 -8.64
CA TRP A 163 -1.78 -17.10 -7.95
C TRP A 163 -3.20 -16.95 -7.39
N PRO A 164 -4.29 -17.29 -8.12
CA PRO A 164 -5.65 -17.13 -7.59
C PRO A 164 -5.89 -18.01 -6.37
N TYR A 165 -5.36 -19.23 -6.37
CA TYR A 165 -5.50 -20.18 -5.26
C TYR A 165 -4.69 -19.74 -4.03
N LEU A 166 -3.46 -19.25 -4.24
CA LEU A 166 -2.63 -18.72 -3.15
C LEU A 166 -3.28 -17.50 -2.48
N ILE A 167 -3.82 -16.58 -3.28
CA ILE A 167 -4.53 -15.40 -2.78
C ILE A 167 -5.83 -15.78 -2.09
N ALA A 168 -6.61 -16.72 -2.65
CA ALA A 168 -7.82 -17.20 -2.01
C ALA A 168 -7.53 -17.85 -0.65
N LEU A 169 -6.49 -18.69 -0.58
CA LEU A 169 -6.03 -19.29 0.67
C LEU A 169 -5.61 -18.21 1.69
N TRP A 170 -4.83 -17.23 1.25
CA TRP A 170 -4.39 -16.13 2.11
C TRP A 170 -5.57 -15.27 2.62
N ALA A 171 -6.55 -15.01 1.76
CA ALA A 171 -7.76 -14.29 2.13
C ALA A 171 -8.59 -15.04 3.17
N VAL A 172 -8.72 -16.37 3.01
CA VAL A 172 -9.40 -17.23 3.99
C VAL A 172 -8.66 -17.21 5.33
N ILE A 173 -7.32 -17.33 5.32
CA ILE A 173 -6.51 -17.20 6.54
C ILE A 173 -6.76 -15.85 7.23
N GLY A 174 -6.76 -14.76 6.47
CA GLY A 174 -7.03 -13.42 6.99
C GLY A 174 -8.43 -13.30 7.59
N LEU A 175 -9.46 -13.84 6.93
CA LEU A 175 -10.84 -13.83 7.42
C LEU A 175 -10.99 -14.66 8.69
N VAL A 176 -10.39 -15.85 8.74
CA VAL A 176 -10.39 -16.70 9.93
C VAL A 176 -9.64 -16.04 11.07
N PHE A 177 -8.47 -15.45 10.81
CA PHE A 177 -7.71 -14.70 11.80
C PHE A 177 -8.52 -13.54 12.38
N LEU A 178 -9.13 -12.72 11.52
CA LEU A 178 -9.99 -11.61 11.93
C LEU A 178 -11.19 -12.10 12.74
N PHE A 179 -11.84 -13.18 12.32
CA PHE A 179 -12.97 -13.76 13.03
C PHE A 179 -12.56 -14.27 14.43
N VAL A 180 -11.44 -14.99 14.53
CA VAL A 180 -10.93 -15.51 15.81
C VAL A 180 -10.52 -14.37 16.74
N VAL A 181 -9.81 -13.36 16.24
CA VAL A 181 -9.40 -12.17 17.02
C VAL A 181 -10.62 -11.37 17.46
N SER A 182 -11.59 -11.15 16.57
CA SER A 182 -12.84 -10.45 16.89
C SER A 182 -13.66 -11.18 17.96
N ARG A 183 -13.60 -12.51 18.02
CA ARG A 183 -14.29 -13.32 19.05
C ARG A 183 -13.53 -13.41 20.37
N ARG A 184 -12.19 -13.49 20.34
CA ARG A 184 -11.37 -13.74 21.54
C ARG A 184 -10.83 -12.47 22.20
N ARG A 185 -10.63 -11.40 21.42
CA ARG A 185 -10.03 -10.14 21.87
C ARG A 185 -10.66 -8.95 21.11
N PRO A 186 -11.94 -8.63 21.35
CA PRO A 186 -12.61 -7.51 20.69
C PRO A 186 -11.88 -6.17 20.93
N ASP A 187 -11.26 -6.02 22.10
CA ASP A 187 -10.48 -4.83 22.49
C ASP A 187 -9.33 -4.53 21.51
N LEU A 188 -8.71 -5.57 20.93
CA LEU A 188 -7.65 -5.40 19.93
C LEU A 188 -8.20 -4.85 18.60
N VAL A 189 -9.39 -5.29 18.20
CA VAL A 189 -10.02 -4.81 16.95
C VAL A 189 -10.41 -3.34 17.10
N GLU A 190 -10.88 -2.94 18.27
CA GLU A 190 -11.18 -1.54 18.56
C GLU A 190 -9.91 -0.68 18.64
N THR A 191 -8.84 -1.19 19.27
CA THR A 191 -7.54 -0.50 19.35
C THR A 191 -6.94 -0.28 17.96
N MET A 192 -6.94 -1.31 17.11
CA MET A 192 -6.53 -1.18 15.70
C MET A 192 -7.37 -0.12 14.98
N GLY A 193 -8.69 -0.17 15.13
CA GLY A 193 -9.61 0.78 14.49
C GLY A 193 -9.34 2.22 14.88
N ARG A 194 -9.17 2.50 16.19
CA ARG A 194 -8.85 3.84 16.70
C ARG A 194 -7.50 4.35 16.19
N ALA A 195 -6.48 3.50 16.16
CA ALA A 195 -5.17 3.88 15.63
C ALA A 195 -5.21 4.28 14.14
N PHE A 196 -6.07 3.64 13.34
CA PHE A 196 -6.26 4.02 11.94
C PHE A 196 -7.10 5.29 11.77
N THR A 197 -8.06 5.55 12.64
CA THR A 197 -8.81 6.82 12.65
C THR A 197 -7.92 7.99 13.03
N GLU A 198 -7.13 7.87 14.11
CA GLU A 198 -6.19 8.91 14.55
C GLU A 198 -5.13 9.22 13.48
N ALA A 199 -4.59 8.21 12.81
CA ALA A 199 -3.64 8.41 11.71
C ALA A 199 -4.29 9.04 10.45
N GLY A 200 -5.62 8.93 10.29
CA GLY A 200 -6.39 9.55 9.22
C GLY A 200 -6.69 11.03 9.48
N ASP A 201 -6.81 11.43 10.74
CA ASP A 201 -7.07 12.82 11.15
C ASP A 201 -5.78 13.67 11.21
N GLU A 202 -4.60 13.07 11.43
CA GLU A 202 -3.31 13.78 11.42
C GLU A 202 -2.99 14.57 10.12
N PRO A 203 -3.21 14.04 8.90
CA PRO A 203 -2.97 14.82 7.67
C PRO A 203 -3.94 15.99 7.50
N ASP A 204 -5.17 15.91 7.99
CA ASP A 204 -6.15 17.00 7.88
C ASP A 204 -5.87 18.09 8.93
N ALA A 205 -5.47 17.69 10.15
CA ALA A 205 -5.05 18.63 11.19
C ALA A 205 -3.81 19.44 10.80
N ALA A 206 -2.82 18.81 10.15
CA ALA A 206 -1.63 19.51 9.66
C ALA A 206 -1.98 20.47 8.51
N GLN A 207 -2.94 20.10 7.65
CA GLN A 207 -3.37 20.94 6.53
C GLN A 207 -4.24 22.11 6.99
N GLU A 208 -5.13 21.89 7.98
CA GLU A 208 -5.88 22.95 8.66
C GLU A 208 -4.94 23.95 9.37
N ASP A 209 -3.88 23.47 10.01
CA ASP A 209 -2.96 24.35 10.74
C ASP A 209 -2.13 25.21 9.78
N VAL A 210 -1.72 24.65 8.63
CA VAL A 210 -1.10 25.41 7.53
C VAL A 210 -2.06 26.45 6.97
N LEU A 211 -3.32 26.08 6.69
CA LEU A 211 -4.36 27.01 6.23
C LEU A 211 -4.63 28.13 7.27
N ARG A 212 -4.71 27.81 8.56
CA ARG A 212 -4.89 28.80 9.64
C ARG A 212 -3.68 29.74 9.75
N VAL A 213 -2.47 29.25 9.53
CA VAL A 213 -1.25 30.07 9.52
C VAL A 213 -1.23 31.00 8.31
N GLU A 214 -1.62 30.50 7.13
CA GLU A 214 -1.75 31.32 5.92
C GLU A 214 -2.83 32.41 6.07
N ASP A 215 -3.98 32.07 6.65
CA ASP A 215 -5.08 33.01 6.87
C ASP A 215 -4.71 34.10 7.90
N ARG A 216 -3.99 33.73 8.97
CA ARG A 216 -3.42 34.70 9.93
C ARG A 216 -2.36 35.61 9.28
N ARG A 217 -1.56 35.10 8.34
CA ARG A 217 -0.58 35.91 7.59
C ARG A 217 -1.27 36.85 6.61
N ALA A 218 -2.33 36.42 5.94
CA ALA A 218 -3.14 37.25 5.07
C ALA A 218 -3.86 38.36 5.86
N ALA A 219 -4.40 38.05 7.04
CA ALA A 219 -5.05 39.02 7.92
C ALA A 219 -4.06 39.99 8.62
N GLY A 220 -2.83 39.54 8.90
CA GLY A 220 -1.78 40.38 9.52
C GLY A 220 -1.00 41.27 8.54
N GLY A 221 -1.05 41.00 7.23
CA GLY A 221 -0.35 41.75 6.19
C GLY A 221 -1.04 43.05 5.76
N SER A 222 -2.29 43.30 6.18
CA SER A 222 -3.07 44.46 5.73
C SER A 222 -2.97 45.69 6.66
N THR A 223 -2.10 45.69 7.67
CA THR A 223 -2.05 46.77 8.69
C THR A 223 -0.74 47.58 8.70
N THR A 224 0.13 47.49 7.69
CA THR A 224 1.41 48.23 7.70
C THR A 224 1.75 48.89 6.37
N THR A 225 0.80 49.64 5.79
CA THR A 225 1.12 50.63 4.75
C THR A 225 0.24 51.86 4.93
N GLY A 226 0.59 52.74 5.86
CA GLY A 226 -0.17 53.98 6.01
C GLY A 226 0.15 54.82 7.23
N THR A 227 1.42 55.15 7.48
CA THR A 227 1.82 56.40 8.15
C THR A 227 3.32 56.62 7.91
N ALA A 228 3.65 57.33 6.85
CA ALA A 228 4.90 58.07 6.71
C ALA A 228 4.52 59.42 6.10
N GLU A 229 4.15 60.34 6.99
CA GLU A 229 4.38 61.78 6.78
C GLU A 229 5.82 62.11 7.17
#